data_AF-A0A6D1A7R5-F1
#
_entry.id   AF-A0A6D1A7R5-F1
#
_cell.length_a   1.000
_cell.length_b   1.000
_cell.length_c   1.000
_cell.angle_alpha   90.00
_cell.angle_beta   90.00
_cell.angle_gamma   90.00
#
_symmetry.space_group_name_H-M   'P 1'
#
loop_
_entity.id
_entity.type
_entity.pdbx_description
1 polymer ?
#
loop_
_entity_poly.entity_id
_entity_poly.type
_entity_poly.pdbx_seq_one_letter_code
_entity_poly.pdbx_strand_id
1 'polypeptide(L)'
;YFNASVNSKAELIKMLADNDVLIIDEIHRLNKDKQDIILSYLEFDKIIIYATTTENPYFRVNPALRSRMQLLQFTKLSEQEMFEGIKHNLKKHFPDYQMDESTIKVFVKLSNGDYRSCLN
;
A
#
# COMPACT_ATOMS: atom_id res chain seq x y z
N TYR A 1 -3.69 -10.53 -3.43
CA TYR A 1 -3.13 -9.23 -3.83
C TYR A 1 -3.51 -8.97 -5.27
N PHE A 2 -4.07 -7.79 -5.56
CA PHE A 2 -4.55 -7.38 -6.88
C PHE A 2 -3.89 -6.07 -7.27
N ASN A 3 -3.25 -6.02 -8.42
CA ASN A 3 -2.63 -4.82 -8.97
C ASN A 3 -3.55 -4.19 -10.03
N ALA A 4 -4.02 -2.97 -9.78
CA ALA A 4 -4.98 -2.27 -10.64
C ALA A 4 -4.48 -1.98 -12.07
N SER A 5 -3.16 -2.02 -12.30
CA SER A 5 -2.55 -1.77 -13.61
C SER A 5 -2.42 -3.02 -14.48
N VAL A 6 -2.34 -4.20 -13.86
CA VAL A 6 -1.95 -5.44 -14.54
C VAL A 6 -3.11 -6.43 -14.58
N ASN A 7 -3.88 -6.52 -13.50
CA ASN A 7 -4.90 -7.55 -13.38
C ASN A 7 -6.20 -7.18 -14.09
N SER A 8 -6.83 -8.20 -14.67
CA SER A 8 -8.07 -8.13 -15.43
C SER A 8 -9.32 -8.05 -14.55
N LYS A 9 -10.45 -7.72 -15.16
CA LYS A 9 -11.77 -7.72 -14.51
C LYS A 9 -12.17 -9.14 -14.03
N ALA A 10 -11.84 -10.17 -14.80
CA ALA A 10 -12.17 -11.55 -14.45
C ALA A 10 -11.39 -12.02 -13.21
N GLU A 11 -10.10 -11.66 -13.13
CA GLU A 11 -9.29 -11.92 -11.94
C GLU A 11 -9.84 -11.19 -10.71
N LEU A 12 -10.26 -9.92 -10.85
CA LEU A 12 -10.87 -9.17 -9.75
C LEU A 12 -12.09 -9.91 -9.18
N ILE A 13 -13.02 -10.31 -10.05
CA ILE A 13 -14.25 -11.02 -9.63
C ILE A 13 -13.91 -12.33 -8.93
N LYS A 14 -13.00 -13.12 -9.51
CA LYS A 14 -12.56 -14.38 -8.92
C LYS A 14 -11.95 -14.15 -7.53
N MET A 15 -11.06 -13.18 -7.40
CA MET A 15 -10.41 -12.87 -6.13
C MET A 15 -11.39 -12.37 -5.06
N LEU A 16 -12.38 -11.57 -5.46
CA LEU A 16 -13.45 -11.11 -4.57
C LEU A 16 -14.37 -12.25 -4.07
N ALA A 17 -14.54 -13.30 -4.88
CA ALA A 17 -15.36 -14.46 -4.51
C ALA A 17 -14.60 -15.49 -3.68
N ASP A 18 -13.31 -15.69 -3.95
CA ASP A 18 -12.53 -16.80 -3.41
C ASP A 18 -11.71 -16.45 -2.15
N ASN A 19 -11.72 -15.19 -1.69
CA ASN A 19 -10.89 -14.73 -0.57
C ASN A 19 -11.69 -13.95 0.47
N ASP A 20 -11.34 -14.13 1.74
CA ASP A 20 -11.89 -13.35 2.86
C ASP A 20 -11.24 -11.96 2.98
N VAL A 21 -10.02 -11.81 2.45
CA VAL A 21 -9.25 -10.56 2.48
C VAL A 21 -8.66 -10.28 1.10
N LEU A 22 -8.88 -9.07 0.58
CA LEU A 22 -8.28 -8.60 -0.67
C LEU A 22 -7.49 -7.31 -0.48
N ILE A 23 -6.22 -7.34 -0.86
CA ILE A 23 -5.38 -6.14 -0.97
C ILE A 23 -5.40 -5.68 -2.42
N ILE A 24 -5.81 -4.43 -2.65
CA ILE A 24 -5.87 -3.76 -3.96
C ILE A 24 -4.84 -2.64 -3.97
N ASP A 25 -3.84 -2.76 -4.83
CA ASP A 25 -2.81 -1.74 -4.98
C ASP A 25 -3.18 -0.72 -6.08
N GLU A 26 -2.88 0.54 -5.84
CA GLU A 26 -3.14 1.67 -6.77
C GLU A 26 -4.61 1.76 -7.22
N ILE A 27 -5.57 1.73 -6.29
CA ILE A 27 -7.02 1.72 -6.59
C ILE A 27 -7.46 2.87 -7.51
N HIS A 28 -6.73 3.99 -7.53
CA HIS A 28 -6.97 5.13 -8.41
C HIS A 28 -6.86 4.79 -9.91
N ARG A 29 -6.25 3.66 -10.29
CA ARG A 29 -6.16 3.19 -11.68
C ARG A 29 -7.38 2.36 -12.11
N LEU A 30 -8.26 1.98 -11.18
CA LEU A 30 -9.49 1.29 -11.52
C LEU A 30 -10.50 2.25 -12.15
N ASN A 31 -11.05 1.83 -13.28
CA ASN A 31 -12.20 2.51 -13.87
C ASN A 31 -13.47 2.27 -13.02
N LYS A 32 -14.50 3.07 -13.29
CA LYS A 32 -15.77 3.04 -12.55
C LYS A 32 -16.39 1.63 -12.50
N ASP A 33 -16.43 0.93 -13.63
CA ASP A 33 -17.00 -0.42 -13.72
C ASP A 33 -16.35 -1.42 -12.76
N LYS A 34 -15.02 -1.37 -12.58
CA LYS A 34 -14.32 -2.25 -11.63
C LYS A 34 -14.56 -1.83 -10.19
N GLN A 35 -14.65 -0.53 -9.91
CA GLN A 35 -14.98 -0.03 -8.57
C GLN A 35 -16.42 -0.40 -8.16
N ASP A 36 -17.37 -0.36 -9.09
CA ASP A 36 -18.76 -0.74 -8.84
C ASP A 36 -18.89 -2.24 -8.54
N ILE A 37 -18.05 -3.10 -9.13
CA ILE A 37 -17.97 -4.51 -8.73
C ILE A 37 -17.56 -4.63 -7.27
N ILE A 38 -16.50 -3.93 -6.85
CA ILE A 38 -16.00 -3.98 -5.46
C ILE A 38 -17.10 -3.58 -4.48
N LEU A 39 -17.84 -2.52 -4.81
CA LEU A 39 -18.95 -2.02 -4.02
C LEU A 39 -19.97 -3.12 -3.69
N SER A 40 -20.36 -3.93 -4.69
CA SER A 40 -21.32 -5.02 -4.49
C SER A 40 -20.84 -6.06 -3.47
N TYR A 41 -19.53 -6.33 -3.37
CA TYR A 41 -19.00 -7.31 -2.41
C TYR A 41 -18.90 -6.75 -0.98
N LEU A 42 -18.64 -5.44 -0.84
CA LEU A 42 -18.62 -4.76 0.45
C LEU A 42 -20.02 -4.64 1.06
N GLU A 43 -21.07 -4.43 0.25
CA GLU A 43 -22.45 -4.28 0.75
C GLU A 43 -23.00 -5.52 1.44
N PHE A 44 -22.47 -6.70 1.13
CA PHE A 44 -22.89 -7.96 1.74
C PHE A 44 -21.92 -8.45 2.82
N ASP A 45 -20.97 -7.61 3.26
CA ASP A 45 -19.90 -7.94 4.23
C ASP A 45 -19.17 -9.24 3.90
N LYS A 46 -19.01 -9.54 2.60
CA LYS A 46 -18.42 -10.81 2.15
C LYS A 46 -16.90 -10.85 2.22
N ILE A 47 -16.25 -9.69 2.34
CA ILE A 47 -14.80 -9.57 2.21
C ILE A 47 -14.27 -8.31 2.90
N ILE A 48 -13.07 -8.41 3.47
CA ILE A 48 -12.30 -7.26 3.98
C ILE A 48 -11.37 -6.76 2.87
N ILE A 49 -11.42 -5.47 2.58
CA ILE A 49 -10.61 -4.88 1.51
C ILE A 49 -9.66 -3.82 2.07
N TYR A 50 -8.37 -3.99 1.77
CA TYR A 50 -7.35 -2.97 1.95
C TYR A 50 -6.98 -2.40 0.59
N ALA A 51 -7.24 -1.11 0.36
CA ALA A 51 -6.88 -0.44 -0.87
C ALA A 51 -5.83 0.64 -0.63
N THR A 52 -4.81 0.70 -1.48
CA THR A 52 -3.78 1.74 -1.43
C THR A 52 -3.97 2.74 -2.58
N THR A 53 -3.59 3.99 -2.34
CA THR A 53 -3.51 5.01 -3.38
C THR A 53 -2.49 6.08 -3.02
N THR A 54 -1.74 6.56 -4.00
CA THR A 54 -0.89 7.76 -3.91
C THR A 54 -1.64 9.04 -4.30
N GLU A 55 -2.79 8.89 -4.96
CA GLU A 55 -3.67 9.97 -5.40
C GLU A 55 -4.73 10.29 -4.35
N ASN A 56 -5.26 11.52 -4.37
CA ASN A 56 -6.33 11.94 -3.48
C ASN A 56 -7.61 11.10 -3.73
N PRO A 57 -8.08 10.30 -2.74
CA PRO A 57 -9.18 9.36 -2.93
C PRO A 57 -10.53 10.05 -3.20
N TYR A 58 -10.70 11.33 -2.84
CA TYR A 58 -11.94 12.06 -3.11
C TYR A 58 -12.18 12.30 -4.61
N PHE A 59 -11.12 12.30 -5.42
CA PHE A 59 -11.20 12.52 -6.87
C PHE A 59 -11.17 11.24 -7.70
N ARG A 60 -10.45 10.20 -7.23
CA ARG A 60 -10.18 8.97 -8.01
C ARG A 60 -11.01 7.76 -7.60
N VAL A 61 -11.52 7.75 -6.36
CA VAL A 61 -12.39 6.68 -5.87
C VAL A 61 -13.83 7.16 -5.92
N ASN A 62 -14.72 6.32 -6.46
CA ASN A 62 -16.13 6.67 -6.59
C ASN A 62 -16.71 6.98 -5.18
N PRO A 63 -17.69 7.89 -5.07
CA PRO A 63 -18.24 8.26 -3.76
C PRO A 63 -18.90 7.09 -2.98
N ALA A 64 -19.53 6.14 -3.68
CA ALA A 64 -20.27 5.05 -3.05
C ALA A 64 -19.38 3.97 -2.41
N LEU A 65 -18.23 3.69 -3.03
CA LEU A 65 -17.18 2.84 -2.51
C LEU A 65 -16.48 3.54 -1.35
N ARG A 66 -16.11 4.82 -1.53
CA ARG A 66 -15.49 5.62 -0.47
C ARG A 66 -16.36 5.70 0.79
N SER A 67 -17.69 5.76 0.67
CA SER A 67 -18.58 5.80 1.84
C SER A 67 -18.61 4.50 2.66
N ARG A 68 -18.02 3.40 2.15
CA ARG A 68 -17.91 2.10 2.83
C ARG A 68 -16.47 1.77 3.23
N MET A 69 -15.54 2.69 3.04
CA MET A 69 -14.13 2.50 3.34
C MET A 69 -13.67 3.48 4.41
N GLN A 70 -12.87 3.00 5.35
CA GLN A 70 -12.13 3.88 6.25
C GLN A 70 -10.92 4.45 5.53
N LEU A 71 -10.81 5.78 5.49
CA LEU A 71 -9.64 6.46 4.93
C LEU A 71 -8.56 6.64 5.99
N LEU A 72 -7.39 6.08 5.73
CA LEU A 72 -6.19 6.25 6.54
C LEU A 72 -5.15 6.99 5.71
N GLN A 73 -4.71 8.14 6.20
CA GLN A 73 -3.65 8.91 5.55
C GLN A 73 -2.31 8.51 6.14
N PHE A 74 -1.38 8.12 5.28
CA PHE A 74 0.01 7.91 5.63
C PHE A 74 0.82 9.14 5.29
N THR A 75 1.73 9.52 6.18
CA THR A 75 2.73 10.56 5.95
C THR A 75 4.06 9.92 5.62
N LYS A 76 4.96 10.70 5.01
CA LYS A 76 6.35 10.28 4.88
C LYS A 76 6.95 9.99 6.25
N LEU A 77 7.84 9.02 6.30
CA LEU A 77 8.62 8.74 7.50
C LEU A 77 9.59 9.88 7.76
N SER A 78 9.78 10.21 9.04
CA SER A 78 10.86 11.08 9.47
C SER A 78 12.21 10.40 9.28
N GLU A 79 13.29 11.20 9.20
CA GLU A 79 14.64 10.67 9.13
C GLU A 79 14.97 9.76 10.32
N GLN A 80 14.44 10.07 11.50
CA GLN A 80 14.65 9.27 12.71
C GLN A 80 13.94 7.92 12.64
N GLU A 81 12.68 7.89 12.20
CA GLU A 81 11.93 6.63 12.03
C GLU A 81 12.60 5.73 10.98
N MET A 82 13.08 6.32 9.87
CA MET A 82 13.83 5.58 8.85
C MET A 82 15.15 5.06 9.40
N PHE A 83 15.93 5.88 10.10
CA PHE A 83 17.21 5.48 10.69
C PHE A 83 17.06 4.27 11.61
N GLU A 84 16.11 4.31 12.55
CA GLU A 84 15.86 3.19 13.46
C GLU A 84 15.35 1.95 12.71
N GLY A 85 14.49 2.14 11.70
CA GLY A 85 14.00 1.05 10.85
C GLY A 85 15.14 0.33 10.10
N ILE A 86 16.03 1.09 9.45
CA ILE A 86 17.17 0.54 8.71
C ILE A 86 18.15 -0.15 9.66
N LYS A 87 18.47 0.47 10.79
CA LYS A 87 19.34 -0.12 11.82
C LYS A 87 18.77 -1.44 12.35
N HIS A 88 17.46 -1.49 12.61
CA HIS A 88 16.76 -2.72 12.98
C HIS A 88 16.81 -3.78 11.88
N ASN A 89 16.58 -3.39 10.63
CA ASN A 89 16.59 -4.29 9.48
C ASN A 89 17.98 -4.93 9.26
N LEU A 90 19.05 -4.12 9.30
CA LEU A 90 20.44 -4.59 9.21
C LEU A 90 20.74 -5.62 10.30
N LYS A 91 20.44 -5.32 11.56
CA LYS A 91 20.67 -6.26 12.67
C LYS A 91 19.90 -7.57 12.51
N LYS A 92 18.68 -7.51 11.97
CA LYS A 92 17.80 -8.68 11.82
C LYS A 92 18.20 -9.58 10.65
N HIS A 93 18.56 -8.99 9.51
CA HIS A 93 18.79 -9.73 8.26
C HIS A 93 20.27 -9.91 7.93
N PHE A 94 21.14 -9.06 8.47
CA PHE A 94 22.59 -9.07 8.25
C PHE A 94 23.35 -8.90 9.58
N PRO A 95 23.19 -9.82 10.55
CA PRO A 95 23.73 -9.66 11.91
C PRO A 95 25.27 -9.53 11.96
N ASP A 96 25.97 -10.12 11.00
CA ASP A 96 27.43 -10.07 10.90
C ASP A 96 27.96 -8.82 10.17
N TYR A 97 27.05 -8.06 9.53
CA TYR A 97 27.40 -6.85 8.80
C TYR A 97 27.21 -5.61 9.67
N GLN A 98 28.29 -4.87 9.87
CA GLN A 98 28.25 -3.59 10.57
C GLN A 98 28.34 -2.45 9.56
N MET A 99 27.33 -1.58 9.59
CA MET A 99 27.33 -0.32 8.84
C MET A 99 27.44 0.83 9.83
N ASP A 100 28.35 1.76 9.54
CA ASP A 100 28.49 2.98 10.34
C ASP A 100 27.19 3.80 10.33
N GLU A 101 26.81 4.33 11.49
CA GLU A 101 25.60 5.13 11.61
C GLU A 101 25.62 6.37 10.72
N SER A 102 26.80 6.94 10.47
CA SER A 102 26.98 8.06 9.54
C SER A 102 26.55 7.68 8.12
N THR A 103 26.91 6.48 7.67
CA THR A 103 26.51 5.94 6.37
C THR A 103 25.01 5.71 6.29
N ILE A 104 24.40 5.13 7.32
CA ILE A 104 22.93 4.96 7.39
C ILE A 104 22.23 6.33 7.25
N LYS A 105 22.71 7.36 7.95
CA LYS A 105 22.15 8.72 7.87
C LYS A 105 22.23 9.30 6.45
N VAL A 106 23.28 9.00 5.69
CA VAL A 106 23.39 9.41 4.28
C VAL A 106 22.29 8.76 3.44
N PHE A 107 22.09 7.44 3.54
CA PHE A 107 21.03 6.74 2.81
C PHE A 107 19.63 7.25 3.17
N VAL A 108 19.36 7.42 4.47
CA VAL A 108 18.12 7.99 5.00
C VAL A 108 17.84 9.36 4.37
N LYS A 109 18.83 10.24 4.33
CA LYS A 109 18.70 11.59 3.76
C LYS A 109 18.46 11.56 2.25
N LEU A 110 19.13 10.67 1.52
CA LEU A 110 18.94 10.52 0.08
C LEU A 110 17.54 9.97 -0.28
N SER A 111 16.92 9.23 0.64
CA SER A 111 15.65 8.53 0.40
C SER A 111 14.41 9.40 0.58
N ASN A 112 14.55 10.61 1.13
CA ASN A 112 13.49 11.64 1.21
C ASN A 112 12.13 11.12 1.73
N GLY A 113 12.18 10.29 2.77
CA GLY A 113 11.01 9.73 3.45
C GLY A 113 10.42 8.45 2.83
N ASP A 114 11.01 7.94 1.73
CA ASP A 114 10.64 6.67 1.13
C ASP A 114 11.54 5.53 1.63
N TYR A 115 10.97 4.69 2.50
CA TYR A 115 11.66 3.55 3.08
C TYR A 115 12.11 2.50 2.05
N ARG A 116 11.30 2.28 1.00
CA ARG A 116 11.61 1.32 -0.06
C ARG A 116 12.81 1.80 -0.86
N SER A 117 12.85 3.10 -1.18
CA SER A 117 14.00 3.71 -1.84
C SER A 117 15.27 3.67 -0.98
N CYS A 118 15.15 3.68 0.35
CA CYS A 118 16.30 3.54 1.25
C CYS A 118 16.88 2.12 1.32
N LEU A 119 16.05 1.11 1.08
CA LEU A 119 16.44 -0.30 1.13
C LEU A 119 17.04 -0.82 -0.17
N ASN A 120 16.65 -0.24 -1.31
CA ASN A 120 17.09 -0.65 -2.66
C ASN A 120 18.43 0.00 -3.04
#